data_AF-A0A7S7SI36-F1
#
_entry.id   AF-A0A7S7SI36-F1
#
_cell.length_a   1.000
_cell.length_b   1.000
_cell.length_c   1.000
_cell.angle_alpha   90.00
_cell.angle_beta   90.00
_cell.angle_gamma   90.00
#
_symmetry.space_group_name_H-M   'P 1'
#
loop_
_entity.id
_entity.type
_entity.pdbx_description
1 polymer ?
#
loop_
_entity_poly.entity_id
_entity_poly.type
_entity_poly.pdbx_seq_one_letter_code
_entity_poly.pdbx_strand_id
1 'polypeptide(L)'
;MRLAAIVLVAACLGWGQAPARRPVPARNPAAAQSAPNEIWPIREIRVTGNKFYTAEQVISTSGLRLGDLATKQNFERARDRVLAAGFFESFGWKYEGLPDVKGVAATLEVTEPTNFMEWSLDRLPLERAAVEERVRRSLPLFGKKIPPSDVLIDKVAAIMQAMLGEKGIKETVQGRVLLLGQDQVTILFGPNSAPPVVTEVAFTGARVLDSRYLVKALSQVAVGMPFVDTNFRLFLENQIRPMYEAVGHLKASFPKFTAEPSKTAKGVVVTVQVDEGPVYKLDKIEVRGAPISPEEVQNLAQFKTGETVSYSVIGAGMQRILDEVKQTGYMRATYKADRALNDEKKTVDIFINVDPGPEYKFGRLMIKGLDIETEPVLRKLWILKPGDPFRSKYPDAFLERVRERGIFDNLGDTKAETMVDDKNQLVDVVLTFKGAPPKVEKKPEPWD
;
A
#
# COMPACT_ATOMS: atom_id res chain seq x y z
N MET A 1 8.87 -42.36 5.91
CA MET A 1 7.63 -42.57 6.69
C MET A 1 7.45 -41.46 7.71
N ARG A 2 6.67 -40.42 7.38
CA ARG A 2 5.98 -39.56 8.37
C ARG A 2 4.67 -39.14 7.73
N LEU A 3 3.58 -39.54 8.38
CA LEU A 3 2.20 -39.47 7.89
C LEU A 3 1.73 -38.03 7.71
N ALA A 4 1.06 -37.80 6.59
CA ALA A 4 0.22 -36.64 6.35
C ALA A 4 -1.12 -36.82 7.11
N ALA A 5 -1.44 -35.88 7.98
CA ALA A 5 -2.78 -35.78 8.57
C ALA A 5 -3.68 -34.99 7.62
N ILE A 6 -4.48 -35.72 6.85
CA ILE A 6 -5.60 -35.19 6.06
C ILE A 6 -6.72 -34.88 7.05
N VAL A 7 -6.96 -33.60 7.32
CA VAL A 7 -8.17 -33.16 8.01
C VAL A 7 -9.27 -32.99 6.96
N LEU A 8 -10.15 -33.98 6.91
CA LEU A 8 -11.43 -33.95 6.21
C LEU A 8 -12.38 -33.02 6.99
N VAL A 9 -12.63 -31.82 6.47
CA VAL A 9 -13.76 -31.00 6.94
C VAL A 9 -14.96 -31.36 6.09
N ALA A 10 -15.90 -32.08 6.70
CA ALA A 10 -17.18 -32.42 6.12
C ALA A 10 -17.99 -31.15 5.83
N ALA A 11 -18.34 -30.94 4.56
CA ALA A 11 -19.26 -29.90 4.14
C ALA A 11 -20.69 -30.30 4.52
N CYS A 12 -21.17 -29.84 5.67
CA CYS A 12 -22.59 -29.83 5.97
C CYS A 12 -23.29 -28.83 5.04
N LEU A 13 -24.04 -29.36 4.06
CA LEU A 13 -25.05 -28.63 3.30
C LEU A 13 -26.19 -28.21 4.24
N GLY A 14 -25.99 -27.11 4.95
CA GLY A 14 -27.07 -26.38 5.60
C GLY A 14 -27.68 -25.41 4.60
N TRP A 15 -28.97 -25.54 4.32
CA TRP A 15 -29.75 -24.49 3.69
C TRP A 15 -29.67 -23.22 4.54
N GLY A 16 -28.77 -22.31 4.15
CA GLY A 16 -28.65 -20.99 4.75
C GLY A 16 -29.89 -20.18 4.42
N GLN A 17 -30.80 -20.08 5.38
CA GLN A 17 -31.83 -19.04 5.35
C GLN A 17 -31.15 -17.69 5.14
N ALA A 18 -31.74 -16.87 4.25
CA ALA A 18 -31.36 -15.48 4.08
C ALA A 18 -31.24 -14.82 5.46
N PRO A 19 -30.18 -14.02 5.74
CA PRO A 19 -30.05 -13.36 7.02
C PRO A 19 -31.32 -12.55 7.27
N ALA A 20 -32.03 -12.91 8.34
CA ALA A 20 -33.24 -12.22 8.76
C ALA A 20 -32.90 -10.73 8.87
N ARG A 21 -33.68 -9.89 8.17
CA ARG A 21 -33.61 -8.44 8.28
C ARG A 21 -33.67 -8.10 9.77
N ARG A 22 -32.58 -7.57 10.32
CA ARG A 22 -32.62 -7.02 11.68
C ARG A 22 -33.70 -5.95 11.68
N PRO A 23 -34.71 -6.02 12.57
CA PRO A 23 -35.68 -4.96 12.69
C PRO A 23 -34.94 -3.69 13.08
N VAL A 24 -35.19 -2.63 12.32
CA VAL A 24 -34.74 -1.28 12.66
C VAL A 24 -35.24 -0.99 14.08
N PRO A 25 -34.37 -0.65 15.05
CA PRO A 25 -34.85 -0.25 16.36
C PRO A 25 -35.78 0.96 16.18
N ALA A 26 -36.98 0.87 16.72
CA ALA A 26 -37.93 1.97 16.71
C ALA A 26 -37.26 3.22 17.28
N ARG A 27 -37.11 4.26 16.46
CA ARG A 27 -36.59 5.56 16.90
C ARG A 27 -37.53 6.11 17.96
N ASN A 28 -37.00 6.37 19.15
CA ASN A 28 -37.68 7.19 20.15
C ASN A 28 -38.13 8.50 19.49
N PRO A 29 -39.40 8.91 19.63
CA PRO A 29 -39.83 10.22 19.16
C PRO A 29 -39.06 11.27 19.97
N ALA A 30 -38.35 12.15 19.28
CA ALA A 30 -37.87 13.38 19.88
C ALA A 30 -39.06 14.07 20.55
N ALA A 31 -38.88 14.49 21.80
CA ALA A 31 -39.92 15.13 22.59
C ALA A 31 -40.54 16.30 21.81
N ALA A 32 -41.81 16.15 21.43
CA ALA A 32 -42.59 17.20 20.82
C ALA A 32 -42.87 18.27 21.89
N GLN A 33 -42.22 19.43 21.78
CA GLN A 33 -42.64 20.62 22.51
C GLN A 33 -43.79 21.30 21.74
N SER A 34 -44.72 21.86 22.51
CA SER A 34 -45.98 22.45 22.05
C SER A 34 -45.77 23.53 21.00
N ALA A 35 -46.41 23.35 19.84
CA ALA A 35 -46.40 24.31 18.76
C ALA A 35 -47.04 25.64 19.19
N PRO A 36 -46.44 26.79 18.86
CA PRO A 36 -47.17 28.05 18.85
C PRO A 36 -48.38 27.93 17.92
N ASN A 37 -49.54 28.48 18.30
CA ASN A 37 -50.73 28.52 17.45
C ASN A 37 -50.54 29.39 16.18
N GLU A 38 -49.39 30.03 16.01
CA GLU A 38 -49.04 30.86 14.86
C GLU A 38 -47.86 30.28 14.07
N ILE A 39 -48.04 30.15 12.76
CA ILE A 39 -47.00 29.70 11.82
C ILE A 39 -46.16 30.91 11.41
N TRP A 40 -44.88 30.91 11.76
CA TRP A 40 -43.94 32.00 11.44
C TRP A 40 -42.89 31.57 10.40
N PRO A 41 -42.33 32.53 9.62
CA PRO A 41 -41.26 32.24 8.68
C PRO A 41 -39.94 31.93 9.40
N ILE A 42 -39.13 31.06 8.79
CA ILE A 42 -37.77 30.76 9.23
C ILE A 42 -36.89 31.99 8.93
N ARG A 43 -36.29 32.57 9.97
CA ARG A 43 -35.39 33.73 9.85
C ARG A 43 -33.93 33.37 10.09
N GLU A 44 -33.68 32.23 10.72
CA GLU A 44 -32.35 31.71 10.97
C GLU A 44 -32.36 30.19 10.85
N ILE A 45 -31.30 29.60 10.28
CA ILE A 45 -31.09 28.15 10.23
C ILE A 45 -29.70 27.86 10.79
N ARG A 46 -29.66 27.09 11.87
CA ARG A 46 -28.45 26.57 12.52
C ARG A 46 -28.34 25.08 12.25
N VAL A 47 -27.12 24.56 12.24
CA VAL A 47 -26.85 23.12 12.11
C VAL A 47 -25.96 22.68 13.26
N THR A 48 -26.28 21.54 13.86
CA THR A 48 -25.48 20.91 14.91
C THR A 48 -25.25 19.43 14.61
N GLY A 49 -24.15 18.88 15.13
CA GLY A 49 -23.79 17.47 14.98
C GLY A 49 -23.04 17.12 13.69
N ASN A 50 -22.92 18.07 12.75
CA ASN A 50 -22.08 17.95 11.58
C ASN A 50 -20.58 18.01 11.94
N LYS A 51 -19.74 17.23 11.26
CA LYS A 51 -18.30 17.11 11.52
C LYS A 51 -17.49 17.17 10.22
N PHE A 52 -17.88 16.39 9.23
CA PHE A 52 -17.30 16.26 7.91
C PHE A 52 -17.97 17.19 6.90
N TYR A 53 -19.27 17.48 7.04
CA TYR A 53 -19.98 18.40 6.15
C TYR A 53 -20.19 19.77 6.81
N THR A 54 -20.24 20.82 5.99
CA THR A 54 -20.50 22.19 6.49
C THR A 54 -21.99 22.39 6.80
N ALA A 55 -22.31 23.37 7.64
CA ALA A 55 -23.69 23.74 7.90
C ALA A 55 -24.45 24.10 6.61
N GLU A 56 -23.80 24.84 5.70
CA GLU A 56 -24.37 25.20 4.40
C GLU A 56 -24.70 23.99 3.53
N GLN A 57 -23.85 22.96 3.53
CA GLN A 57 -24.09 21.71 2.82
C GLN A 57 -25.30 20.96 3.38
N VAL A 58 -25.44 20.90 4.70
CA VAL A 58 -26.61 20.30 5.36
C VAL A 58 -27.89 21.10 5.03
N ILE A 59 -27.84 22.43 5.13
CA ILE A 59 -28.97 23.31 4.82
C ILE A 59 -29.38 23.15 3.36
N SER A 60 -28.43 23.20 2.43
CA SER A 60 -28.67 23.02 1.00
C SER A 60 -29.31 21.65 0.69
N THR A 61 -28.83 20.58 1.32
CA THR A 61 -29.38 19.22 1.16
C THR A 61 -30.80 19.10 1.73
N SER A 62 -31.08 19.79 2.84
CA SER A 62 -32.42 19.85 3.43
C SER A 62 -33.45 20.54 2.51
N GLY A 63 -32.97 21.48 1.68
CA GLY A 63 -33.80 22.29 0.81
C GLY A 63 -34.71 23.27 1.55
N LEU A 64 -34.49 23.50 2.85
CA LEU A 64 -35.08 24.60 3.61
C LEU A 64 -34.37 25.91 3.25
N ARG A 65 -35.13 27.00 3.23
CA ARG A 65 -34.64 28.35 2.93
C ARG A 65 -35.14 29.35 3.95
N LEU A 66 -34.40 30.44 4.12
CA LEU A 66 -34.88 31.58 4.86
C LEU A 66 -36.15 32.12 4.20
N GLY A 67 -37.17 32.41 5.01
CA GLY A 67 -38.51 32.80 4.58
C GLY A 67 -39.52 31.65 4.47
N ASP A 68 -39.08 30.39 4.44
CA ASP A 68 -40.00 29.25 4.45
C ASP A 68 -40.83 29.22 5.74
N LEU A 69 -42.07 28.75 5.66
CA LEU A 69 -42.91 28.61 6.86
C LEU A 69 -42.40 27.47 7.75
N ALA A 70 -42.30 27.71 9.05
CA ALA A 70 -41.86 26.74 10.05
C ALA A 70 -42.97 25.74 10.39
N THR A 71 -43.33 24.89 9.44
CA THR A 71 -44.34 23.84 9.61
C THR A 71 -43.69 22.48 9.81
N LYS A 72 -44.32 21.61 10.60
CA LYS A 72 -43.91 20.21 10.75
C LYS A 72 -43.71 19.53 9.39
N GLN A 73 -44.62 19.78 8.43
CA GLN A 73 -44.55 19.21 7.09
C GLN A 73 -43.29 19.63 6.32
N ASN A 74 -42.87 20.89 6.43
CA ASN A 74 -41.66 21.37 5.77
C ASN A 74 -40.41 20.73 6.36
N PHE A 75 -40.33 20.58 7.69
CA PHE A 75 -39.21 19.91 8.35
C PHE A 75 -39.19 18.39 8.10
N GLU A 76 -40.34 17.74 8.00
CA GLU A 76 -40.42 16.32 7.61
C GLU A 76 -39.93 16.11 6.18
N ARG A 77 -40.32 16.98 5.23
CA ARG A 77 -39.77 16.96 3.86
C ARG A 77 -38.26 17.19 3.85
N ALA A 78 -37.75 18.08 4.71
CA ALA A 78 -36.32 18.35 4.85
C ALA A 78 -35.58 17.10 5.36
N ARG A 79 -36.10 16.46 6.42
CA ARG A 79 -35.58 15.18 6.92
C ARG A 79 -35.52 14.12 5.83
N ASP A 80 -36.63 13.94 5.12
CA ASP A 80 -36.74 12.89 4.10
C ASP A 80 -35.74 13.13 2.96
N ARG A 81 -35.52 14.39 2.55
CA ARG A 81 -34.47 14.75 1.57
C ARG A 81 -33.07 14.46 2.08
N VAL A 82 -32.75 14.84 3.31
CA VAL A 82 -31.41 14.62 3.89
C VAL A 82 -31.10 13.13 4.02
N LEU A 83 -32.04 12.34 4.54
CA LEU A 83 -31.87 10.88 4.66
C LEU A 83 -31.84 10.20 3.29
N ALA A 84 -32.67 10.64 2.34
CA ALA A 84 -32.66 10.12 0.97
C ALA A 84 -31.39 10.51 0.19
N ALA A 85 -30.61 11.49 0.64
CA ALA A 85 -29.30 11.77 0.07
C ALA A 85 -28.27 10.69 0.43
N GLY A 86 -28.49 9.97 1.54
CA GLY A 86 -27.66 8.83 1.97
C GLY A 86 -26.33 9.22 2.64
N PHE A 87 -26.07 10.51 2.85
CA PHE A 87 -24.83 11.01 3.46
C PHE A 87 -24.90 11.18 4.99
N PHE A 88 -26.09 11.06 5.57
CA PHE A 88 -26.35 11.29 7.00
C PHE A 88 -27.07 10.08 7.61
N GLU A 89 -26.73 9.71 8.83
CA GLU A 89 -27.37 8.61 9.57
C GLU A 89 -28.71 9.05 10.20
N SER A 90 -28.77 10.30 10.65
CA SER A 90 -29.95 10.86 11.30
C SER A 90 -30.13 12.33 10.97
N PHE A 91 -31.38 12.77 11.03
CA PHE A 91 -31.78 14.17 10.92
C PHE A 91 -32.95 14.42 11.88
N GLY A 92 -32.76 15.40 12.77
CA GLY A 92 -33.75 15.95 13.67
C GLY A 92 -33.82 17.47 13.50
N TRP A 93 -34.82 18.08 14.13
CA TRP A 93 -34.95 19.53 14.11
C TRP A 93 -35.58 20.03 15.41
N LYS A 94 -35.24 21.28 15.74
CA LYS A 94 -35.89 22.10 16.76
C LYS A 94 -36.11 23.48 16.18
N TYR A 95 -37.08 24.22 16.67
CA TYR A 95 -37.22 25.62 16.33
C TYR A 95 -37.73 26.42 17.53
N GLU A 96 -37.26 27.65 17.64
CA GLU A 96 -37.59 28.59 18.70
C GLU A 96 -38.03 29.94 18.11
N GLY A 97 -38.99 30.60 18.76
CA GLY A 97 -39.42 31.94 18.36
C GLY A 97 -38.33 32.98 18.61
N LEU A 98 -38.20 33.96 17.72
CA LEU A 98 -37.27 35.08 17.90
C LEU A 98 -37.92 36.19 18.75
N PRO A 99 -37.21 36.77 19.73
CA PRO A 99 -37.78 37.73 20.69
C PRO A 99 -38.25 39.04 20.05
N ASP A 100 -37.58 39.51 18.99
CA ASP A 100 -37.81 40.85 18.42
C ASP A 100 -38.38 40.84 16.99
N VAL A 101 -38.60 39.67 16.42
CA VAL A 101 -39.05 39.51 15.02
C VAL A 101 -40.07 38.39 14.92
N LYS A 102 -41.16 38.60 14.18
CA LYS A 102 -42.08 37.52 13.77
C LYS A 102 -41.34 36.51 12.88
N GLY A 103 -40.80 35.47 13.50
CA GLY A 103 -39.96 34.47 12.87
C GLY A 103 -39.44 33.44 13.85
N VAL A 104 -38.90 32.35 13.31
CA VAL A 104 -38.24 31.31 14.12
C VAL A 104 -36.77 31.15 13.74
N ALA A 105 -35.97 30.75 14.71
CA ALA A 105 -34.67 30.13 14.50
C ALA A 105 -34.83 28.61 14.48
N ALA A 106 -34.51 27.98 13.34
CA ALA A 106 -34.53 26.53 13.18
C ALA A 106 -33.14 25.96 13.45
N THR A 107 -33.04 24.91 14.27
CA THR A 107 -31.81 24.15 14.48
C THR A 107 -31.99 22.76 13.87
N LEU A 108 -31.15 22.41 12.89
CA LEU A 108 -31.11 21.10 12.26
C LEU A 108 -30.04 20.26 12.97
N GLU A 109 -30.45 19.14 13.54
CA GLU A 109 -29.56 18.23 14.28
C GLU A 109 -29.25 17.04 13.37
N VAL A 110 -27.98 16.83 13.00
CA VAL A 110 -27.58 15.71 12.13
C VAL A 110 -26.59 14.78 12.81
N THR A 111 -26.62 13.51 12.40
CA THR A 111 -25.55 12.56 12.72
C THR A 111 -24.91 12.12 11.42
N GLU A 112 -23.60 12.28 11.32
CA GLU A 112 -22.81 11.86 10.15
C GLU A 112 -22.14 10.52 10.41
N PRO A 113 -21.96 9.69 9.36
CA PRO A 113 -21.20 8.44 9.45
C PRO A 113 -19.78 8.69 9.94
N THR A 114 -19.24 7.77 10.75
CA THR A 114 -17.85 7.87 11.25
C THR A 114 -16.81 7.37 10.24
N ASN A 115 -17.24 6.60 9.24
CA ASN A 115 -16.37 5.92 8.30
C ASN A 115 -16.66 6.38 6.86
N PHE A 116 -15.60 6.77 6.16
CA PHE A 116 -15.62 7.16 4.75
C PHE A 116 -14.65 6.28 3.97
N MET A 117 -15.15 5.64 2.92
CA MET A 117 -14.40 4.69 2.10
C MET A 117 -14.09 5.30 0.75
N GLU A 118 -12.95 4.93 0.18
CA GLU A 118 -12.72 5.17 -1.24
C GLU A 118 -13.68 4.32 -2.06
N TRP A 119 -13.97 4.79 -3.26
CA TRP A 119 -14.71 4.01 -4.25
C TRP A 119 -13.85 3.77 -5.49
N SER A 120 -14.16 2.72 -6.23
CA SER A 120 -13.52 2.41 -7.51
C SER A 120 -14.53 1.81 -8.50
N LEU A 121 -14.15 1.84 -9.78
CA LEU A 121 -14.89 1.18 -10.85
C LEU A 121 -14.27 -0.20 -11.12
N ASP A 122 -15.10 -1.17 -11.44
CA ASP A 122 -14.68 -2.52 -11.85
C ASP A 122 -15.38 -2.89 -13.15
N ARG A 123 -14.59 -3.13 -14.21
CA ARG A 123 -15.10 -3.67 -15.48
C ARG A 123 -16.24 -2.83 -16.10
N LEU A 124 -16.25 -1.54 -15.80
CA LEU A 124 -17.18 -0.58 -16.40
C LEU A 124 -16.41 0.30 -17.40
N PRO A 125 -16.90 0.46 -18.64
CA PRO A 125 -16.30 1.35 -19.64
C PRO A 125 -16.67 2.82 -19.37
N LEU A 126 -16.42 3.26 -18.14
CA LEU A 126 -16.68 4.61 -17.64
C LEU A 126 -15.38 5.18 -17.06
N GLU A 127 -15.14 6.46 -17.35
CA GLU A 127 -14.03 7.19 -16.76
C GLU A 127 -14.42 7.71 -15.37
N ARG A 128 -13.56 7.49 -14.37
CA ARG A 128 -13.83 7.87 -12.98
C ARG A 128 -14.21 9.34 -12.83
N ALA A 129 -13.48 10.23 -13.50
CA ALA A 129 -13.73 11.68 -13.46
C ALA A 129 -15.09 12.05 -14.06
N ALA A 130 -15.50 11.39 -15.15
CA ALA A 130 -16.80 11.61 -15.77
C ALA A 130 -17.95 11.12 -14.89
N VAL A 131 -17.75 10.00 -14.18
CA VAL A 131 -18.70 9.49 -13.19
C VAL A 131 -18.83 10.47 -12.02
N GLU A 132 -17.71 10.92 -11.47
CA GLU A 132 -17.68 11.86 -10.35
C GLU A 132 -18.44 13.16 -10.69
N GLU A 133 -18.17 13.71 -11.87
CA GLU A 133 -18.86 14.89 -12.39
C GLU A 133 -20.37 14.64 -12.57
N ARG A 134 -20.78 13.51 -13.18
CA ARG A 134 -22.19 13.19 -13.38
C ARG A 134 -22.92 13.00 -12.05
N VAL A 135 -22.30 12.32 -11.09
CA VAL A 135 -22.91 12.03 -9.78
C VAL A 135 -23.08 13.32 -8.98
N ARG A 136 -22.09 14.23 -9.00
CA ARG A 136 -22.17 15.51 -8.27
C ARG A 136 -23.33 16.40 -8.67
N ARG A 137 -23.80 16.32 -9.92
CA ARG A 137 -24.98 17.08 -10.38
C ARG A 137 -26.25 16.73 -9.61
N SER A 138 -26.37 15.47 -9.19
CA SER A 138 -27.52 14.97 -8.41
C SER A 138 -27.23 14.87 -6.92
N LEU A 139 -25.97 14.65 -6.55
CA LEU A 139 -25.50 14.43 -5.19
C LEU A 139 -24.29 15.34 -4.90
N PRO A 140 -24.50 16.63 -4.55
CA PRO A 140 -23.41 17.60 -4.42
C PRO A 140 -22.36 17.25 -3.36
N LEU A 141 -22.70 16.41 -2.38
CA LEU A 141 -21.78 15.95 -1.33
C LEU A 141 -20.89 14.78 -1.77
N PHE A 142 -21.03 14.29 -3.02
CA PHE A 142 -20.22 13.20 -3.55
C PHE A 142 -18.75 13.62 -3.75
N GLY A 143 -17.84 12.76 -3.34
CA GLY A 143 -16.41 13.04 -3.33
C GLY A 143 -15.53 11.81 -3.54
N LYS A 144 -14.23 11.99 -3.29
CA LYS A 144 -13.23 10.92 -3.40
C LYS A 144 -13.50 9.77 -2.42
N LYS A 145 -14.03 10.11 -1.24
CA LYS A 145 -14.51 9.16 -0.25
C LYS A 145 -15.97 9.42 0.05
N ILE A 146 -16.71 8.34 0.29
CA ILE A 146 -18.14 8.38 0.57
C ILE A 146 -18.48 7.46 1.75
N PRO A 147 -19.57 7.72 2.48
CA PRO A 147 -20.01 6.80 3.51
C PRO A 147 -20.50 5.47 2.90
N PRO A 148 -20.33 4.34 3.60
CA PRO A 148 -20.81 3.02 3.16
C PRO A 148 -22.32 2.88 3.40
N SER A 149 -23.10 3.77 2.80
CA SER A 149 -24.56 3.84 2.93
C SER A 149 -25.21 3.16 1.73
N ASP A 150 -26.02 2.14 1.96
CA ASP A 150 -26.72 1.40 0.90
C ASP A 150 -27.54 2.37 0.01
N VAL A 151 -28.21 3.35 0.62
CA VAL A 151 -29.00 4.37 -0.10
C VAL A 151 -28.13 5.18 -1.07
N LEU A 152 -26.94 5.59 -0.62
CA LEU A 152 -26.01 6.34 -1.45
C LEU A 152 -25.43 5.45 -2.55
N ILE A 153 -25.00 4.25 -2.19
CA ILE A 153 -24.40 3.27 -3.11
C ILE A 153 -25.38 2.93 -4.23
N ASP A 154 -26.64 2.63 -3.92
CA ASP A 154 -27.66 2.30 -4.92
C ASP A 154 -27.95 3.48 -5.86
N LYS A 155 -27.97 4.71 -5.33
CA LYS A 155 -28.14 5.92 -6.16
C LYS A 155 -26.98 6.14 -7.11
N VAL A 156 -25.75 5.98 -6.63
CA VAL A 156 -24.55 6.10 -7.47
C VAL A 156 -24.55 5.01 -8.54
N ALA A 157 -24.88 3.76 -8.18
CA ALA A 157 -25.02 2.66 -9.13
C ALA A 157 -26.09 2.93 -10.20
N ALA A 158 -27.25 3.48 -9.81
CA ALA A 158 -28.30 3.86 -10.76
C ALA A 158 -27.88 4.98 -11.72
N ILE A 159 -27.10 5.95 -11.24
CA ILE A 159 -26.53 7.00 -12.10
C ILE A 159 -25.55 6.39 -13.11
N MET A 160 -24.65 5.51 -12.66
CA MET A 160 -23.73 4.78 -13.55
C MET A 160 -24.48 3.89 -14.54
N GLN A 161 -25.55 3.22 -14.12
CA GLN A 161 -26.43 2.42 -14.98
C GLN A 161 -27.01 3.27 -16.11
N ALA A 162 -27.49 4.49 -15.81
CA ALA A 162 -27.98 5.42 -16.82
C ALA A 162 -26.87 5.85 -17.79
N MET A 163 -25.66 6.13 -17.29
CA MET A 163 -24.50 6.47 -18.13
C MET A 163 -24.11 5.33 -19.09
N LEU A 164 -24.23 4.07 -18.65
CA LEU A 164 -24.02 2.90 -19.53
C LEU A 164 -25.14 2.77 -20.57
N GLY A 165 -26.39 3.00 -20.17
CA GLY A 165 -27.54 3.00 -21.07
C GLY A 165 -27.42 4.02 -22.21
N GLU A 166 -26.94 5.23 -21.92
CA GLU A 166 -26.62 6.26 -22.93
C GLU A 166 -25.58 5.79 -23.96
N LYS A 167 -24.70 4.86 -23.57
CA LYS A 167 -23.70 4.22 -24.44
C LYS A 167 -24.21 2.92 -25.08
N GLY A 168 -25.48 2.54 -24.90
CA GLY A 168 -26.07 1.30 -25.40
C GLY A 168 -25.63 0.03 -24.65
N ILE A 169 -25.00 0.16 -23.47
CA ILE A 169 -24.50 -0.96 -22.67
C ILE A 169 -25.56 -1.39 -21.66
N LYS A 170 -25.90 -2.69 -21.66
CA LYS A 170 -26.96 -3.28 -20.83
C LYS A 170 -26.46 -3.94 -19.52
N GLU A 171 -25.17 -3.83 -19.23
CA GLU A 171 -24.57 -4.41 -18.02
C GLU A 171 -25.23 -3.81 -16.76
N THR A 172 -25.53 -4.65 -15.78
CA THR A 172 -26.18 -4.21 -14.54
C THR A 172 -25.14 -3.77 -13.52
N VAL A 173 -25.20 -2.51 -13.08
CA VAL A 173 -24.28 -1.93 -12.11
C VAL A 173 -24.77 -2.17 -10.68
N GLN A 174 -23.88 -2.65 -9.83
CA GLN A 174 -24.07 -2.74 -8.39
C GLN A 174 -22.85 -2.17 -7.67
N GLY A 175 -23.08 -1.51 -6.54
CA GLY A 175 -22.00 -1.17 -5.61
C GLY A 175 -21.89 -2.19 -4.48
N ARG A 176 -20.67 -2.57 -4.11
CA ARG A 176 -20.38 -3.54 -3.04
C ARG A 176 -19.20 -3.09 -2.20
N VAL A 177 -19.26 -3.31 -0.90
CA VAL A 177 -18.10 -3.08 -0.01
C VAL A 177 -17.24 -4.32 -0.02
N LEU A 178 -15.97 -4.19 -0.42
CA LEU A 178 -15.02 -5.29 -0.54
C LEU A 178 -13.67 -4.91 0.08
N LEU A 179 -12.94 -5.91 0.58
CA LEU A 179 -11.53 -5.77 0.94
C LEU A 179 -10.69 -5.93 -0.32
N LEU A 180 -9.94 -4.89 -0.69
CA LEU A 180 -8.97 -4.90 -1.77
C LEU A 180 -7.55 -4.82 -1.19
N GLY A 181 -6.63 -5.65 -1.69
CA GLY A 181 -5.27 -5.74 -1.13
C GLY A 181 -5.23 -6.37 0.27
N GLN A 182 -4.25 -5.95 1.09
CA GLN A 182 -4.07 -6.52 2.44
C GLN A 182 -5.06 -5.95 3.47
N ASP A 183 -5.39 -4.65 3.43
CA ASP A 183 -6.24 -4.00 4.45
C ASP A 183 -7.12 -2.85 3.94
N GLN A 184 -7.33 -2.70 2.62
CA GLN A 184 -8.07 -1.54 2.08
C GLN A 184 -9.54 -1.88 1.77
N VAL A 185 -10.45 -1.48 2.66
CA VAL A 185 -11.91 -1.59 2.41
C VAL A 185 -12.35 -0.50 1.43
N THR A 186 -12.95 -0.91 0.30
CA THR A 186 -13.33 -0.03 -0.82
C THR A 186 -14.76 -0.32 -1.28
N ILE A 187 -15.48 0.71 -1.71
CA ILE A 187 -16.77 0.56 -2.39
C ILE A 187 -16.52 0.35 -3.88
N LEU A 188 -16.73 -0.86 -4.36
CA LEU A 188 -16.53 -1.23 -5.76
C LEU A 188 -17.85 -1.13 -6.54
N PHE A 189 -17.88 -0.31 -7.59
CA PHE A 189 -19.00 -0.24 -8.52
C PHE A 189 -18.69 -1.02 -9.79
N GLY A 190 -19.46 -2.06 -10.06
CA GLY A 190 -19.22 -2.94 -11.19
C GLY A 190 -20.42 -3.84 -11.51
N PRO A 191 -20.24 -4.82 -12.40
CA PRO A 191 -21.26 -5.81 -12.74
C PRO A 191 -21.82 -6.54 -11.51
N ASN A 192 -23.10 -6.94 -11.59
CA ASN A 192 -23.71 -7.82 -10.57
C ASN A 192 -23.14 -9.27 -10.60
N SER A 193 -22.20 -9.58 -11.49
CA SER A 193 -21.48 -10.86 -11.46
C SER A 193 -20.30 -10.83 -10.48
N ALA A 194 -19.96 -11.99 -9.91
CA ALA A 194 -18.69 -12.13 -9.21
C ALA A 194 -17.53 -11.90 -10.21
N PRO A 195 -16.40 -11.30 -9.79
CA PRO A 195 -15.25 -11.17 -10.67
C PRO A 195 -14.76 -12.55 -11.16
N PRO A 196 -14.49 -12.72 -12.46
CA PRO A 196 -13.97 -13.98 -12.98
C PRO A 196 -12.53 -14.19 -12.48
N VAL A 197 -12.09 -15.43 -12.42
CA VAL A 197 -10.70 -15.76 -12.08
C VAL A 197 -9.81 -15.52 -13.30
N VAL A 198 -8.64 -14.90 -13.12
CA VAL A 198 -7.62 -14.79 -14.16
C VAL A 198 -6.99 -16.17 -14.37
N THR A 199 -7.11 -16.72 -15.58
CA THR A 199 -6.52 -18.03 -15.92
C THR A 199 -5.18 -17.86 -16.63
N GLU A 200 -5.09 -16.83 -17.47
CA GLU A 200 -3.90 -16.55 -18.28
C GLU A 200 -3.74 -15.04 -18.44
N VAL A 201 -2.50 -14.61 -18.67
CA VAL A 201 -2.16 -13.23 -19.00
C VAL A 201 -1.36 -13.18 -20.29
N ALA A 202 -1.61 -12.16 -21.09
CA ALA A 202 -0.92 -11.94 -22.35
C ALA A 202 -0.51 -10.46 -22.47
N PHE A 203 0.50 -10.20 -23.30
CA PHE A 203 0.97 -8.84 -23.57
C PHE A 203 0.97 -8.56 -25.06
N THR A 204 0.59 -7.35 -25.42
CA THR A 204 0.68 -6.78 -26.75
C THR A 204 1.48 -5.48 -26.68
N GLY A 205 2.23 -5.15 -27.73
CA GLY A 205 3.07 -3.95 -27.75
C GLY A 205 4.42 -4.07 -27.02
N ALA A 206 4.67 -5.16 -26.29
CA ALA A 206 5.98 -5.47 -25.72
C ALA A 206 6.96 -5.90 -26.83
N ARG A 207 8.02 -5.10 -27.03
CA ARG A 207 9.07 -5.33 -28.03
C ARG A 207 10.47 -5.29 -27.43
N VAL A 208 10.68 -4.48 -26.40
CA VAL A 208 11.98 -4.29 -25.74
C VAL A 208 12.29 -5.46 -24.81
N LEU A 209 11.27 -5.96 -24.09
CA LEU A 209 11.38 -7.12 -23.21
C LEU A 209 10.69 -8.31 -23.86
N ASP A 210 11.31 -9.49 -23.77
CA ASP A 210 10.68 -10.74 -24.22
C ASP A 210 9.42 -11.01 -23.38
N SER A 211 8.28 -11.07 -24.05
CA SER A 211 6.95 -11.24 -23.44
C SER A 211 6.87 -12.45 -22.51
N ARG A 212 7.68 -13.50 -22.69
CA ARG A 212 7.70 -14.66 -21.80
C ARG A 212 8.10 -14.30 -20.37
N TYR A 213 9.02 -13.35 -20.19
CA TYR A 213 9.40 -12.87 -18.86
C TYR A 213 8.28 -12.03 -18.24
N LEU A 214 7.61 -11.19 -19.02
CA LEU A 214 6.49 -10.37 -18.55
C LEU A 214 5.31 -11.28 -18.12
N VAL A 215 4.98 -12.26 -18.95
CA VAL A 215 3.95 -13.28 -18.63
C VAL A 215 4.33 -14.04 -17.37
N LYS A 216 5.57 -14.54 -17.26
CA LYS A 216 6.02 -15.25 -16.05
C LYS A 216 5.90 -14.40 -14.79
N ALA A 217 6.36 -13.15 -14.82
CA ALA A 217 6.33 -12.25 -13.68
C ALA A 217 4.89 -11.92 -13.26
N LEU A 218 4.03 -11.54 -14.21
CA LEU A 218 2.64 -11.20 -13.90
C LEU A 218 1.84 -12.43 -13.45
N SER A 219 2.09 -13.61 -14.05
CA SER A 219 1.35 -14.83 -13.70
C SER A 219 1.53 -15.23 -12.25
N GLN A 220 2.69 -14.98 -11.64
CA GLN A 220 2.96 -15.30 -10.24
C GLN A 220 2.06 -14.57 -9.24
N VAL A 221 1.51 -13.41 -9.63
CA VAL A 221 0.67 -12.58 -8.76
C VAL A 221 -0.78 -12.50 -9.22
N ALA A 222 -1.05 -12.71 -10.52
CA ALA A 222 -2.37 -12.52 -11.10
C ALA A 222 -3.14 -13.82 -11.36
N VAL A 223 -2.48 -14.88 -11.83
CA VAL A 223 -3.19 -16.12 -12.20
C VAL A 223 -3.74 -16.81 -10.95
N GLY A 224 -5.01 -17.24 -11.02
CA GLY A 224 -5.75 -17.79 -9.88
C GLY A 224 -6.46 -16.74 -9.02
N MET A 225 -6.19 -15.45 -9.24
CA MET A 225 -6.84 -14.36 -8.50
C MET A 225 -8.11 -13.86 -9.21
N PRO A 226 -9.10 -13.33 -8.46
CA PRO A 226 -10.24 -12.62 -9.06
C PRO A 226 -9.77 -11.39 -9.85
N PHE A 227 -10.24 -11.26 -11.09
CA PHE A 227 -9.95 -10.14 -11.97
C PHE A 227 -10.75 -8.90 -11.55
N VAL A 228 -10.09 -8.00 -10.84
CA VAL A 228 -10.60 -6.68 -10.48
C VAL A 228 -9.64 -5.64 -11.04
N ASP A 229 -10.14 -4.69 -11.84
CA ASP A 229 -9.31 -3.73 -12.60
C ASP A 229 -8.28 -3.00 -11.72
N THR A 230 -8.70 -2.60 -10.52
CA THR A 230 -7.85 -1.86 -9.56
C THR A 230 -6.68 -2.72 -9.07
N ASN A 231 -6.93 -3.96 -8.65
CA ASN A 231 -5.89 -4.88 -8.17
C ASN A 231 -4.97 -5.31 -9.31
N PHE A 232 -5.54 -5.59 -10.48
CA PHE A 232 -4.76 -6.01 -11.64
C PHE A 232 -3.81 -4.91 -12.10
N ARG A 233 -4.26 -3.65 -12.09
CA ARG A 233 -3.40 -2.49 -12.36
C ARG A 233 -2.25 -2.41 -11.35
N LEU A 234 -2.51 -2.63 -10.07
CA LEU A 234 -1.46 -2.67 -9.04
C LEU A 234 -0.40 -3.76 -9.33
N PHE A 235 -0.80 -4.94 -9.83
CA PHE A 235 0.15 -5.97 -10.23
C PHE A 235 1.05 -5.51 -11.38
N LEU A 236 0.51 -4.82 -12.38
CA LEU A 236 1.29 -4.27 -13.49
C LEU A 236 2.29 -3.22 -13.01
N GLU A 237 1.85 -2.31 -12.15
CA GLU A 237 2.67 -1.24 -11.57
C GLU A 237 3.80 -1.80 -10.69
N ASN A 238 3.57 -2.89 -9.97
CA ASN A 238 4.56 -3.45 -9.04
C ASN A 238 5.47 -4.52 -9.66
N GLN A 239 5.00 -5.29 -10.64
CA GLN A 239 5.77 -6.40 -11.23
C GLN A 239 6.35 -6.05 -12.60
N ILE A 240 5.63 -5.27 -13.42
CA ILE A 240 5.98 -5.08 -14.83
C ILE A 240 6.65 -3.74 -15.08
N ARG A 241 6.15 -2.64 -14.51
CA ARG A 241 6.80 -1.32 -14.63
C ARG A 241 8.28 -1.36 -14.21
N PRO A 242 8.68 -1.97 -13.08
CA PRO A 242 10.09 -1.97 -12.67
C PRO A 242 11.00 -2.70 -13.66
N MET A 243 10.49 -3.71 -14.37
CA MET A 243 11.25 -4.41 -15.41
C MET A 243 11.59 -3.48 -16.58
N TYR A 244 10.64 -2.62 -16.99
CA TYR A 244 10.87 -1.59 -18.00
C TYR A 244 11.77 -0.46 -17.51
N GLU A 245 11.60 -0.01 -16.26
CA GLU A 245 12.48 0.99 -15.65
C GLU A 245 13.94 0.50 -15.54
N ALA A 246 14.16 -0.80 -15.33
CA ALA A 246 15.49 -1.40 -15.27
C ALA A 246 16.26 -1.31 -16.61
N VAL A 247 15.56 -1.16 -17.72
CA VAL A 247 16.11 -0.98 -19.07
C VAL A 247 15.87 0.44 -19.62
N GLY A 248 15.58 1.40 -18.74
CA GLY A 248 15.52 2.83 -19.06
C GLY A 248 14.20 3.33 -19.63
N HIS A 249 13.16 2.50 -19.69
CA HIS A 249 11.81 2.88 -20.15
C HIS A 249 10.98 3.49 -19.01
N LEU A 250 11.36 4.69 -18.57
CA LEU A 250 10.83 5.30 -17.34
C LEU A 250 9.36 5.73 -17.42
N LYS A 251 8.84 5.87 -18.63
CA LYS A 251 7.43 6.20 -18.89
C LYS A 251 6.65 5.05 -19.50
N ALA A 252 7.14 3.82 -19.36
CA ALA A 252 6.34 2.65 -19.72
C ALA A 252 4.98 2.72 -19.02
N SER A 253 3.90 2.40 -19.72
CA SER A 253 2.56 2.46 -19.19
C SER A 253 1.70 1.32 -19.74
N PHE A 254 0.61 1.05 -19.03
CA PHE A 254 -0.34 -0.01 -19.38
C PHE A 254 -1.71 0.66 -19.59
N PRO A 255 -1.90 1.35 -20.73
CA PRO A 255 -3.07 2.20 -20.95
C PRO A 255 -4.37 1.39 -20.94
N LYS A 256 -4.31 0.14 -21.40
CA LYS A 256 -5.47 -0.72 -21.56
C LYS A 256 -5.14 -2.17 -21.23
N PHE A 257 -6.10 -2.86 -20.64
CA PHE A 257 -6.13 -4.31 -20.58
C PHE A 257 -7.56 -4.78 -20.83
N THR A 258 -7.72 -5.95 -21.44
CA THR A 258 -9.01 -6.54 -21.79
C THR A 258 -9.09 -7.95 -21.27
N ALA A 259 -10.20 -8.29 -20.62
CA ALA A 259 -10.48 -9.63 -20.14
C ALA A 259 -11.47 -10.33 -21.09
N GLU A 260 -11.06 -11.45 -21.66
CA GLU A 260 -11.88 -12.28 -22.54
C GLU A 260 -12.10 -13.66 -21.92
N PRO A 261 -13.26 -14.31 -22.11
CA PRO A 261 -13.48 -15.67 -21.61
C PRO A 261 -12.38 -16.62 -22.08
N SER A 262 -11.81 -17.38 -21.14
CA SER A 262 -10.84 -18.41 -21.48
C SER A 262 -11.50 -19.56 -22.24
N LYS A 263 -10.80 -20.06 -23.26
CA LYS A 263 -11.20 -21.25 -24.03
C LYS A 263 -10.82 -22.56 -23.34
N THR A 264 -9.89 -22.51 -22.38
CA THR A 264 -9.24 -23.67 -21.76
C THR A 264 -9.71 -23.91 -20.34
N ALA A 265 -10.16 -22.87 -19.64
CA ALA A 265 -10.56 -22.94 -18.24
C ALA A 265 -11.71 -21.99 -17.94
N LYS A 266 -12.40 -22.24 -16.81
CA LYS A 266 -13.43 -21.33 -16.30
C LYS A 266 -12.77 -20.06 -15.74
N GLY A 267 -12.76 -18.99 -16.51
CA GLY A 267 -12.20 -17.70 -16.12
C GLY A 267 -11.94 -16.81 -17.31
N VAL A 268 -10.98 -15.91 -17.19
CA VAL A 268 -10.62 -14.95 -18.25
C VAL A 268 -9.14 -14.97 -18.56
N VAL A 269 -8.82 -14.75 -19.84
CA VAL A 269 -7.50 -14.36 -20.32
C VAL A 269 -7.44 -12.84 -20.31
N VAL A 270 -6.46 -12.27 -19.60
CA VAL A 270 -6.28 -10.82 -19.54
C VAL A 270 -5.13 -10.41 -20.46
N THR A 271 -5.46 -9.69 -21.53
CA THR A 271 -4.47 -9.16 -22.48
C THR A 271 -4.16 -7.71 -22.15
N VAL A 272 -2.88 -7.43 -21.88
CA VAL A 272 -2.37 -6.11 -21.51
C VAL A 272 -1.75 -5.45 -22.73
N GLN A 273 -2.16 -4.22 -23.01
CA GLN A 273 -1.47 -3.37 -23.96
C GLN A 273 -0.34 -2.62 -23.24
N VAL A 274 0.87 -2.75 -23.76
CA VAL A 274 2.04 -2.03 -23.28
C VAL A 274 2.32 -0.85 -24.20
N ASP A 275 2.46 0.33 -23.61
CA ASP A 275 3.18 1.43 -24.21
C ASP A 275 4.54 1.51 -23.50
N GLU A 276 5.61 1.15 -24.20
CA GLU A 276 6.95 1.07 -23.59
C GLU A 276 7.52 2.46 -23.29
N GLY A 277 6.99 3.53 -23.91
CA GLY A 277 7.54 4.86 -23.79
C GLY A 277 8.98 4.99 -24.32
N PRO A 278 9.58 6.18 -24.24
CA PRO A 278 10.94 6.41 -24.71
C PRO A 278 11.99 5.86 -23.73
N VAL A 279 13.17 5.55 -24.26
CA VAL A 279 14.37 5.24 -23.47
C VAL A 279 14.95 6.54 -22.91
N TYR A 280 15.28 6.53 -21.61
CA TYR A 280 15.99 7.63 -20.95
C TYR A 280 17.44 7.30 -20.72
N LYS A 281 18.30 8.31 -20.86
CA LYS A 281 19.73 8.23 -20.50
C LYS A 281 19.99 8.91 -19.17
N LEU A 282 20.95 8.40 -18.40
CA LEU A 282 21.41 9.06 -17.17
C LEU A 282 22.25 10.29 -17.53
N ASP A 283 21.79 11.49 -17.23
CA ASP A 283 22.55 12.73 -17.52
C ASP A 283 23.40 13.14 -16.33
N LYS A 284 22.77 13.25 -15.16
CA LYS A 284 23.46 13.50 -13.89
C LYS A 284 23.09 12.50 -12.81
N ILE A 285 24.06 12.14 -11.99
CA ILE A 285 23.84 11.47 -10.71
C ILE A 285 24.66 12.15 -9.62
N GLU A 286 24.00 12.48 -8.52
CA GLU A 286 24.63 13.19 -7.40
C GLU A 286 24.32 12.48 -6.09
N VAL A 287 25.35 12.10 -5.36
CA VAL A 287 25.24 11.45 -4.05
C VAL A 287 25.70 12.45 -2.98
N ARG A 288 24.84 12.68 -1.97
CA ARG A 288 25.08 13.59 -0.86
C ARG A 288 24.89 12.88 0.48
N GLY A 289 25.50 13.41 1.54
CA GLY A 289 25.29 12.96 2.93
C GLY A 289 26.04 11.68 3.33
N ALA A 290 26.75 11.03 2.40
CA ALA A 290 27.57 9.88 2.74
C ALA A 290 28.82 10.32 3.54
N PRO A 291 29.12 9.70 4.70
CA PRO A 291 30.27 10.04 5.53
C PRO A 291 31.56 9.37 5.01
N ILE A 292 31.76 9.42 3.69
CA ILE A 292 32.94 8.95 2.97
C ILE A 292 33.31 9.99 1.91
N SER A 293 34.53 9.96 1.39
CA SER A 293 35.00 10.96 0.44
C SER A 293 34.24 10.87 -0.90
N PRO A 294 34.09 11.99 -1.65
CA PRO A 294 33.49 11.95 -3.00
C PRO A 294 34.22 11.01 -3.97
N GLU A 295 35.54 10.86 -3.83
CA GLU A 295 36.35 9.94 -4.63
C GLU A 295 35.99 8.47 -4.33
N GLU A 296 35.83 8.10 -3.06
CA GLU A 296 35.38 6.76 -2.65
C GLU A 296 33.97 6.47 -3.16
N VAL A 297 33.06 7.44 -3.05
CA VAL A 297 31.71 7.33 -3.62
C VAL A 297 31.79 7.05 -5.11
N GLN A 298 32.59 7.82 -5.86
CA GLN A 298 32.72 7.64 -7.31
C GLN A 298 33.30 6.27 -7.68
N ASN A 299 34.34 5.83 -6.96
CA ASN A 299 35.00 4.54 -7.15
C ASN A 299 34.08 3.35 -6.86
N LEU A 300 33.28 3.42 -5.79
CA LEU A 300 32.32 2.37 -5.41
C LEU A 300 31.07 2.36 -6.29
N ALA A 301 30.57 3.54 -6.63
CA ALA A 301 29.36 3.69 -7.43
C ALA A 301 29.53 3.14 -8.84
N GLN A 302 30.62 3.54 -9.51
CA GLN A 302 30.89 3.24 -10.93
C GLN A 302 29.70 3.61 -11.84
N PHE A 303 29.00 4.70 -11.53
CA PHE A 303 27.85 5.15 -12.32
C PHE A 303 28.31 5.62 -13.71
N LYS A 304 27.53 5.27 -14.73
CA LYS A 304 27.82 5.62 -16.13
C LYS A 304 26.80 6.63 -16.64
N THR A 305 27.21 7.89 -16.73
CA THR A 305 26.43 8.96 -17.35
C THR A 305 26.52 8.86 -18.89
N GLY A 306 25.47 9.28 -19.59
CA GLY A 306 25.35 9.23 -21.06
C GLY A 306 24.82 7.90 -21.62
N GLU A 307 24.76 6.85 -20.79
CA GLU A 307 24.17 5.54 -21.12
C GLU A 307 22.70 5.49 -20.71
N THR A 308 21.98 4.47 -21.21
CA THR A 308 20.61 4.18 -20.77
C THR A 308 20.58 4.00 -19.26
N VAL A 309 19.67 4.72 -18.59
CA VAL A 309 19.54 4.62 -17.14
C VAL A 309 19.11 3.22 -16.72
N SER A 310 19.75 2.69 -15.68
CA SER A 310 19.39 1.40 -15.10
C SER A 310 19.40 1.49 -13.57
N TYR A 311 18.21 1.44 -12.97
CA TYR A 311 18.09 1.51 -11.50
C TYR A 311 18.66 0.28 -10.79
N SER A 312 18.75 -0.88 -11.46
CA SER A 312 19.42 -2.05 -10.89
C SER A 312 20.93 -1.80 -10.74
N VAL A 313 21.55 -1.17 -11.75
CA VAL A 313 22.97 -0.78 -11.70
C VAL A 313 23.19 0.29 -10.63
N ILE A 314 22.32 1.31 -10.58
CA ILE A 314 22.41 2.37 -9.56
C ILE A 314 22.23 1.79 -8.16
N GLY A 315 21.23 0.92 -7.96
CA GLY A 315 20.97 0.25 -6.70
C GLY A 315 22.16 -0.62 -6.25
N ALA A 316 22.78 -1.36 -7.17
CA ALA A 316 23.99 -2.13 -6.87
C ALA A 316 25.18 -1.22 -6.48
N GLY A 317 25.36 -0.09 -7.17
CA GLY A 317 26.36 0.93 -6.80
C GLY A 317 26.10 1.51 -5.42
N MET A 318 24.85 1.86 -5.11
CA MET A 318 24.44 2.35 -3.78
C MET A 318 24.61 1.31 -2.69
N GLN A 319 24.40 0.02 -2.99
CA GLN A 319 24.65 -1.05 -2.02
C GLN A 319 26.13 -1.10 -1.65
N ARG A 320 27.05 -0.94 -2.62
CA ARG A 320 28.49 -0.86 -2.35
C ARG A 320 28.85 0.36 -1.49
N ILE A 321 28.25 1.51 -1.77
CA ILE A 321 28.41 2.73 -0.94
C ILE A 321 27.92 2.48 0.49
N LEU A 322 26.69 1.99 0.67
CA LEU A 322 26.12 1.73 1.99
C LEU A 322 26.93 0.70 2.77
N ASP A 323 27.43 -0.34 2.10
CA ASP A 323 28.27 -1.35 2.72
C ASP A 323 29.57 -0.78 3.27
N GLU A 324 30.18 0.17 2.54
CA GLU A 324 31.38 0.90 2.98
C GLU A 324 31.06 1.84 4.15
N VAL A 325 29.98 2.60 4.05
CA VAL A 325 29.50 3.48 5.14
C VAL A 325 29.21 2.66 6.41
N LYS A 326 28.69 1.44 6.27
CA LYS A 326 28.51 0.50 7.40
C LYS A 326 29.83 -0.07 7.93
N GLN A 327 30.94 0.00 7.19
CA GLN A 327 32.27 -0.29 7.73
C GLN A 327 32.82 0.84 8.59
N THR A 328 32.30 2.06 8.46
CA THR A 328 32.80 3.23 9.19
C THR A 328 32.00 3.56 10.45
N GLY A 329 31.17 2.64 10.94
CA GLY A 329 30.37 2.80 12.17
C GLY A 329 28.87 3.04 11.92
N TYR A 330 28.46 3.40 10.71
CA TYR A 330 27.08 3.80 10.41
C TYR A 330 26.19 2.61 10.01
N MET A 331 25.92 1.71 10.96
CA MET A 331 25.19 0.45 10.72
C MET A 331 23.78 0.63 10.16
N ARG A 332 23.13 1.74 10.51
CA ARG A 332 21.76 2.08 10.09
C ARG A 332 21.71 3.01 8.89
N ALA A 333 22.79 3.08 8.11
CA ALA A 333 22.83 3.87 6.90
C ALA A 333 21.74 3.44 5.90
N THR A 334 20.98 4.42 5.43
CA THR A 334 19.95 4.30 4.39
C THR A 334 20.12 5.41 3.35
N TYR A 335 19.32 5.40 2.30
CA TYR A 335 19.28 6.51 1.36
C TYR A 335 17.87 6.74 0.84
N LYS A 336 17.63 7.95 0.36
CA LYS A 336 16.48 8.31 -0.46
C LYS A 336 16.98 8.79 -1.82
N ALA A 337 16.27 8.41 -2.88
CA ALA A 337 16.59 8.81 -4.24
C ALA A 337 15.40 9.56 -4.84
N ASP A 338 15.68 10.74 -5.37
CA ASP A 338 14.76 11.55 -6.14
C ASP A 338 15.23 11.60 -7.60
N ARG A 339 14.29 11.78 -8.53
CA ARG A 339 14.58 11.85 -9.96
C ARG A 339 13.94 13.07 -10.60
N ALA A 340 14.65 13.69 -11.54
CA ALA A 340 14.12 14.73 -12.42
C ALA A 340 14.20 14.26 -13.87
N LEU A 341 13.06 14.15 -14.54
CA LEU A 341 12.99 13.76 -15.94
C LEU A 341 13.07 14.99 -16.85
N ASN A 342 13.90 14.91 -17.89
CA ASN A 342 13.88 15.84 -19.01
C ASN A 342 13.26 15.13 -20.23
N ASP A 343 11.99 15.44 -20.50
CA ASP A 343 11.24 14.84 -21.59
C ASP A 343 11.71 15.26 -22.98
N GLU A 344 12.30 16.44 -23.14
CA GLU A 344 12.78 16.92 -24.43
C GLU A 344 14.09 16.22 -24.81
N LYS A 345 15.02 16.13 -23.86
CA LYS A 345 16.33 15.50 -24.05
C LYS A 345 16.30 13.98 -23.87
N LYS A 346 15.20 13.42 -23.35
CA LYS A 346 15.09 12.01 -22.93
C LYS A 346 16.21 11.62 -21.96
N THR A 347 16.42 12.48 -20.97
CA THR A 347 17.41 12.26 -19.92
C THR A 347 16.78 12.27 -18.53
N VAL A 348 17.47 11.67 -17.57
CA VAL A 348 17.10 11.70 -16.16
C VAL A 348 18.29 12.11 -15.31
N ASP A 349 18.01 13.00 -14.37
CA ASP A 349 18.91 13.32 -13.27
C ASP A 349 18.47 12.59 -12.01
N ILE A 350 19.43 12.06 -11.26
CA ILE A 350 19.18 11.30 -10.03
C ILE A 350 19.92 11.97 -8.88
N PHE A 351 19.17 12.28 -7.82
CA PHE A 351 19.69 12.90 -6.61
C PHE A 351 19.53 11.91 -5.47
N ILE A 352 20.64 11.49 -4.87
CA ILE A 352 20.68 10.49 -3.81
C ILE A 352 21.14 11.17 -2.53
N ASN A 353 20.27 11.16 -1.53
CA ASN A 353 20.57 11.64 -0.20
C ASN A 353 20.77 10.43 0.73
N VAL A 354 22.01 10.19 1.13
CA VAL A 354 22.38 9.18 2.11
C VAL A 354 22.11 9.74 3.50
N ASP A 355 21.36 8.98 4.29
CA ASP A 355 21.21 9.18 5.72
C ASP A 355 22.07 8.13 6.43
N PRO A 356 23.25 8.50 6.96
CA PRO A 356 24.11 7.53 7.63
C PRO A 356 23.53 7.04 8.96
N GLY A 357 22.58 7.76 9.56
CA GLY A 357 22.11 7.49 10.91
C GLY A 357 23.20 7.70 11.98
N PRO A 358 23.01 7.15 13.19
CA PRO A 358 23.99 7.29 14.26
C PRO A 358 25.24 6.44 14.00
N GLU A 359 26.39 6.96 14.43
CA GLU A 359 27.64 6.22 14.44
C GLU A 359 27.65 5.24 15.63
N TYR A 360 27.82 3.95 15.35
CA TYR A 360 27.96 2.91 16.35
C TYR A 360 29.43 2.63 16.62
N LYS A 361 29.75 2.44 17.89
CA LYS A 361 31.10 2.08 18.35
C LYS A 361 31.13 0.63 18.80
N PHE A 362 32.29 0.01 18.66
CA PHE A 362 32.52 -1.31 19.19
C PHE A 362 32.47 -1.26 20.73
N GLY A 363 31.67 -2.13 21.33
CA GLY A 363 31.55 -2.32 22.78
C GLY A 363 32.59 -3.32 23.26
N ARG A 364 32.19 -4.59 23.42
CA ARG A 364 33.07 -5.66 23.90
C ARG A 364 33.05 -6.92 23.02
N LEU A 365 34.16 -7.65 23.05
CA LEU A 365 34.32 -8.97 22.44
C LEU A 365 34.09 -10.07 23.47
N MET A 366 33.12 -10.94 23.19
CA MET A 366 32.91 -12.21 23.89
C MET A 366 33.29 -13.36 22.97
N ILE A 367 34.13 -14.27 23.46
CA ILE A 367 34.51 -15.49 22.74
C ILE A 367 33.94 -16.68 23.51
N LYS A 368 33.28 -17.61 22.81
CA LYS A 368 32.66 -18.80 23.38
C LYS A 368 33.18 -20.06 22.67
N GLY A 369 33.38 -21.13 23.42
CA GLY A 369 33.71 -22.45 22.89
C GLY A 369 35.20 -22.69 22.60
N LEU A 370 36.10 -21.80 23.06
CA LEU A 370 37.54 -22.03 23.08
C LEU A 370 38.02 -22.33 24.50
N ASP A 371 39.11 -23.09 24.62
CA ASP A 371 39.79 -23.38 25.88
C ASP A 371 40.62 -22.20 26.41
N ILE A 372 41.16 -22.37 27.63
CA ILE A 372 41.91 -21.33 28.35
C ILE A 372 43.26 -20.96 27.71
N GLU A 373 43.84 -21.83 26.89
CA GLU A 373 45.11 -21.58 26.21
C GLU A 373 44.90 -20.85 24.89
N THR A 374 43.83 -21.20 24.16
CA THR A 374 43.63 -20.71 22.79
C THR A 374 42.80 -19.43 22.70
N GLU A 375 41.86 -19.20 23.62
CA GLU A 375 41.07 -17.97 23.66
C GLU A 375 41.94 -16.69 23.72
N PRO A 376 42.97 -16.61 24.58
CA PRO A 376 43.83 -15.42 24.66
C PRO A 376 44.62 -15.16 23.38
N VAL A 377 45.01 -16.22 22.66
CA VAL A 377 45.72 -16.11 21.37
C VAL A 377 44.81 -15.45 20.34
N LEU A 378 43.57 -15.93 20.23
CA LEU A 378 42.59 -15.36 19.32
C LEU A 378 42.25 -13.91 19.69
N ARG A 379 42.06 -13.64 20.99
CA ARG A 379 41.77 -12.28 21.49
C ARG A 379 42.87 -11.29 21.12
N LYS A 380 44.15 -11.69 21.11
CA LYS A 380 45.27 -10.84 20.68
C LYS A 380 45.24 -10.51 19.18
N LEU A 381 44.60 -11.34 18.35
CA LEU A 381 44.46 -11.09 16.92
C LEU A 381 43.29 -10.15 16.59
N TRP A 382 42.36 -9.95 17.54
CA TRP A 382 41.25 -9.02 17.40
C TRP A 382 41.74 -7.58 17.51
N ILE A 383 41.47 -6.76 16.48
CA ILE A 383 42.04 -5.42 16.37
C ILE A 383 41.10 -4.29 16.82
N LEU A 384 39.77 -4.52 16.85
CA LEU A 384 38.83 -3.49 17.29
C LEU A 384 38.88 -3.33 18.82
N LYS A 385 39.12 -2.11 19.27
CA LYS A 385 39.14 -1.74 20.69
C LYS A 385 37.82 -1.08 21.08
N PRO A 386 37.35 -1.26 22.33
CA PRO A 386 36.16 -0.58 22.81
C PRO A 386 36.23 0.92 22.53
N GLY A 387 35.19 1.47 21.90
CA GLY A 387 35.12 2.87 21.47
C GLY A 387 35.55 3.14 20.03
N ASP A 388 36.20 2.20 19.34
CA ASP A 388 36.48 2.31 17.91
C ASP A 388 35.16 2.31 17.10
N PRO A 389 35.08 2.98 15.93
CA PRO A 389 33.93 2.86 15.03
C PRO A 389 33.68 1.39 14.66
N PHE A 390 32.44 0.94 14.78
CA PHE A 390 32.10 -0.46 14.56
C PHE A 390 32.14 -0.80 13.06
N ARG A 391 32.97 -1.79 12.70
CA ARG A 391 33.12 -2.26 11.32
C ARG A 391 32.26 -3.49 11.08
N SER A 392 31.10 -3.31 10.45
CA SER A 392 30.08 -4.38 10.35
C SER A 392 30.54 -5.69 9.71
N LYS A 393 31.47 -5.68 8.75
CA LYS A 393 32.00 -6.91 8.11
C LYS A 393 33.21 -7.51 8.84
N TYR A 394 33.80 -6.78 9.78
CA TYR A 394 35.02 -7.22 10.46
C TYR A 394 34.87 -8.54 11.26
N PRO A 395 33.79 -8.78 12.03
CA PRO A 395 33.65 -10.02 12.78
C PRO A 395 33.69 -11.27 11.91
N ASP A 396 32.96 -11.29 10.79
CA ASP A 396 32.93 -12.41 9.86
C ASP A 396 34.27 -12.57 9.13
N ALA A 397 34.85 -11.47 8.64
CA ALA A 397 36.16 -11.48 7.99
C ALA A 397 37.30 -11.94 8.94
N PHE A 398 37.18 -11.63 10.23
CA PHE A 398 38.10 -12.12 11.26
C PHE A 398 38.02 -13.64 11.39
N LEU A 399 36.82 -14.21 11.47
CA LEU A 399 36.63 -15.66 11.55
C LEU A 399 37.13 -16.40 10.30
N GLU A 400 36.92 -15.81 9.13
CA GLU A 400 37.42 -16.35 7.86
C GLU A 400 38.96 -16.40 7.85
N ARG A 401 39.62 -15.29 8.21
CA ARG A 401 41.09 -15.24 8.31
C ARG A 401 41.67 -16.20 9.33
N VAL A 402 40.96 -16.41 10.44
CA VAL A 402 41.35 -17.37 11.48
C VAL A 402 41.32 -18.80 10.93
N ARG A 403 40.31 -19.12 10.13
CA ARG A 403 40.18 -20.42 9.45
C ARG A 403 41.29 -20.61 8.40
N GLU A 404 41.52 -19.60 7.55
CA GLU A 404 42.55 -19.64 6.50
C GLU A 404 43.97 -19.83 7.04
N ARG A 405 44.27 -19.21 8.18
CA ARG A 405 45.60 -19.33 8.82
C ARG A 405 45.85 -20.69 9.47
N GLY A 406 44.85 -21.56 9.54
CA GLY A 406 44.99 -22.87 10.16
C GLY A 406 45.42 -22.79 11.63
N ILE A 407 44.97 -21.76 12.36
CA ILE A 407 45.35 -21.54 13.77
C ILE A 407 44.93 -22.73 14.66
N PHE A 408 44.00 -23.56 14.19
CA PHE A 408 43.39 -24.66 14.92
C PHE A 408 43.36 -25.93 14.06
N ASP A 409 43.85 -27.04 14.60
CA ASP A 409 43.90 -28.34 13.89
C ASP A 409 42.53 -29.00 13.71
N ASN A 410 41.53 -28.65 14.54
CA ASN A 410 40.19 -29.26 14.56
C ASN A 410 39.06 -28.21 14.72
N LEU A 411 39.11 -27.14 13.93
CA LEU A 411 38.06 -26.12 13.92
C LEU A 411 36.79 -26.63 13.22
N GLY A 412 35.68 -26.70 13.95
CA GLY A 412 34.36 -26.95 13.39
C GLY A 412 33.68 -25.65 12.95
N ASP A 413 32.37 -25.55 13.18
CA ASP A 413 31.61 -24.36 12.84
C ASP A 413 32.03 -23.13 13.67
N THR A 414 32.14 -21.99 13.01
CA THR A 414 32.34 -20.69 13.64
C THR A 414 31.24 -19.72 13.25
N LYS A 415 30.82 -18.86 14.18
CA LYS A 415 29.77 -17.87 13.94
C LYS A 415 30.08 -16.57 14.66
N ALA A 416 29.90 -15.44 13.98
CA ALA A 416 29.85 -14.12 14.60
C ALA A 416 28.39 -13.68 14.78
N GLU A 417 28.08 -13.14 15.95
CA GLU A 417 26.81 -12.49 16.24
C GLU A 417 27.09 -11.09 16.78
N THR A 418 26.27 -10.12 16.38
CA THR A 418 26.34 -8.74 16.87
C THR A 418 25.13 -8.45 17.74
N MET A 419 25.38 -7.81 18.89
CA MET A 419 24.34 -7.31 19.77
C MET A 419 24.40 -5.79 19.75
N VAL A 420 23.37 -5.17 19.18
CA VAL A 420 23.29 -3.73 18.97
C VAL A 420 22.53 -3.09 20.13
N ASP A 421 23.18 -2.15 20.82
CA ASP A 421 22.55 -1.26 21.79
C ASP A 421 22.32 0.10 21.12
N ASP A 422 21.10 0.31 20.62
CA ASP A 422 20.71 1.56 19.95
C ASP A 422 20.74 2.78 20.88
N LYS A 423 20.52 2.58 22.19
CA LYS A 423 20.46 3.68 23.16
C LYS A 423 21.84 4.25 23.42
N ASN A 424 22.83 3.37 23.56
CA ASN A 424 24.22 3.75 23.83
C ASN A 424 25.08 3.78 22.56
N GLN A 425 24.52 3.40 21.41
CA GLN A 425 25.21 3.31 20.12
C GLN A 425 26.45 2.41 20.19
N LEU A 426 26.30 1.29 20.91
CA LEU A 426 27.36 0.29 21.10
C LEU A 426 27.01 -1.01 20.40
N VAL A 427 28.04 -1.72 19.95
CA VAL A 427 27.91 -3.04 19.33
C VAL A 427 28.85 -4.01 19.99
N ASP A 428 28.28 -4.96 20.71
CA ASP A 428 29.01 -6.09 21.26
C ASP A 428 29.09 -7.20 20.21
N VAL A 429 30.22 -7.91 20.19
CA VAL A 429 30.43 -9.05 19.29
C VAL A 429 30.56 -10.33 20.10
N VAL A 430 29.82 -11.35 19.70
CA VAL A 430 29.97 -12.72 20.19
C VAL A 430 30.54 -13.58 19.08
N LEU A 431 31.74 -14.11 19.29
CA LEU A 431 32.32 -15.14 18.45
C LEU A 431 32.10 -16.51 19.10
N THR A 432 31.47 -17.42 18.38
CA THR A 432 31.23 -18.78 18.83
C THR A 432 32.05 -19.76 17.99
N PHE A 433 32.79 -20.62 18.68
CA PHE A 433 33.61 -21.68 18.11
C PHE A 433 33.06 -23.04 18.55
N LYS A 434 33.00 -24.00 17.63
CA LYS A 434 32.71 -25.40 17.93
C LYS A 434 33.90 -26.26 17.51
N GLY A 435 34.25 -27.25 18.33
CA GLY A 435 35.22 -28.27 17.95
C GLY A 435 34.67 -29.15 16.82
N ALA A 436 35.51 -29.51 15.86
CA ALA A 436 35.19 -30.54 14.90
C ALA A 436 35.12 -31.90 15.62
N PRO A 437 34.21 -32.81 15.23
CA PRO A 437 34.26 -34.19 15.73
C PRO A 437 35.63 -34.81 15.41
N PRO A 438 36.19 -35.64 16.30
CA PRO A 438 37.51 -36.22 16.10
C PRO A 438 37.56 -36.96 14.75
N LYS A 439 38.61 -36.70 13.95
CA LYS A 439 38.87 -37.49 12.74
C LYS A 439 38.98 -38.96 13.15
N VAL A 440 38.01 -39.77 12.75
CA VAL A 440 38.10 -41.23 12.89
C VAL A 440 39.25 -41.65 11.98
N GLU A 441 40.41 -41.98 12.55
CA GLU A 441 41.47 -42.65 11.80
C GLU A 441 40.85 -43.92 11.22
N LYS A 442 40.79 -44.00 9.89
CA LYS A 442 40.56 -45.28 9.23
C LYS A 442 41.72 -46.17 9.65
N LYS A 443 41.42 -47.15 10.51
CA LYS A 443 42.32 -48.28 10.78
C LYS A 443 42.84 -48.77 9.42
N PRO A 444 44.17 -48.94 9.23
CA PRO A 444 44.68 -49.53 8.01
C PRO A 444 43.95 -50.85 7.77
N GLU A 445 43.44 -51.04 6.55
CA GLU A 445 42.84 -52.32 6.20
C GLU A 445 43.88 -53.42 6.39
N PRO A 446 43.52 -54.60 6.92
CA PRO A 446 44.51 -55.58 7.33
C PRO A 446 45.21 -56.30 6.17
N TRP A 447 45.38 -55.71 4.98
CA TRP A 447 46.02 -56.39 3.84
C TRP A 447 46.65 -55.37 2.87
N ASP A 448 47.85 -54.89 3.20
CA ASP A 448 48.87 -54.43 2.24
C ASP A 448 50.21 -55.13 2.55
#